data_AF-A0A7S2RIY7-F1
#
_entry.id   AF-A0A7S2RIY7-F1
#
_cell.length_a   1.000
_cell.length_b   1.000
_cell.length_c   1.000
_cell.angle_alpha   90.00
_cell.angle_beta   90.00
_cell.angle_gamma   90.00
#
_symmetry.space_group_name_H-M   'P 1'
#
loop_
_entity.id
_entity.type
_entity.pdbx_description
1 polymer ?
#
loop_
_entity_poly.entity_id
_entity_poly.type
_entity_poly.pdbx_seq_one_letter_code
_entity_poly.pdbx_strand_id
1 'polypeptide(L)'
;TVALLAASSPSCVHGLANVKRNKESSVPLWQTNDVEVEVEVRRRRRPGLRPRPVPPPLSLLRLTALEDEEDDEHVRRKLKFAARYTDVDTLRRTFGTNRNKLWGDFDAETTRRLYHVLLPRAMLELYRIEGQLRPQELAPLAYEARVAAKKYARERCVVPGRLFSMAFDGFRSWKNYGTWNAEGLSWEQIWQKYENEVLSENLLEDDKHALTHKVCLKILEKACASNPLVDKMFLSERTDPFAEPDVARIAQILDQETQQLLNPSDEHTNHTATEQSHHLRTSDTHRIFHLTPQTVATLRFIIQTKKQLIPQRPTVAKIRCPSVQILPQRHRNQRVS
;
A
#
# COMPACT_ATOMS: atom_id res chain seq x y z
N THR A 1 -10.20 -18.24 -46.67
CA THR A 1 -8.85 -18.71 -47.08
C THR A 1 -7.89 -18.32 -45.98
N VAL A 2 -7.56 -19.10 -44.96
CA VAL A 2 -7.43 -20.56 -44.72
C VAL A 2 -7.78 -20.77 -43.22
N ALA A 3 -8.90 -21.42 -42.86
CA ALA A 3 -9.05 -22.84 -42.48
C ALA A 3 -8.11 -23.31 -41.31
N LEU A 4 -8.64 -23.52 -40.10
CA LEU A 4 -9.19 -24.78 -39.56
C LEU A 4 -8.13 -25.84 -39.22
N LEU A 5 -7.95 -26.14 -37.93
CA LEU A 5 -7.55 -27.48 -37.46
C LEU A 5 -7.93 -27.65 -35.97
N ALA A 6 -8.98 -28.45 -35.79
CA ALA A 6 -9.32 -29.13 -34.55
C ALA A 6 -8.95 -30.61 -34.71
N ALA A 7 -8.40 -31.22 -33.65
CA ALA A 7 -8.42 -32.65 -33.35
C ALA A 7 -7.99 -32.78 -31.88
N SER A 8 -8.83 -33.07 -30.89
CA SER A 8 -9.49 -34.33 -30.53
C SER A 8 -8.55 -35.55 -30.50
N SER A 9 -8.35 -36.10 -29.31
CA SER A 9 -8.55 -37.54 -29.05
C SER A 9 -8.73 -37.83 -27.55
N PRO A 10 -9.68 -38.71 -27.19
CA PRO A 10 -9.98 -39.16 -25.83
C PRO A 10 -9.22 -40.46 -25.50
N SER A 11 -9.11 -40.80 -24.21
CA SER A 11 -9.20 -42.17 -23.64
C SER A 11 -8.50 -42.23 -22.28
N CYS A 12 -9.24 -42.49 -21.21
CA CYS A 12 -9.16 -43.75 -20.45
C CYS A 12 -9.94 -43.65 -19.14
N VAL A 13 -10.86 -44.59 -18.99
CA VAL A 13 -11.74 -44.84 -17.86
C VAL A 13 -11.07 -45.88 -16.96
N HIS A 14 -11.26 -45.70 -15.65
CA HIS A 14 -11.26 -46.68 -14.54
C HIS A 14 -10.25 -46.39 -13.42
N GLY A 15 -10.82 -46.21 -12.22
CA GLY A 15 -10.09 -46.12 -10.96
C GLY A 15 -10.94 -45.57 -9.82
N LEU A 16 -12.15 -46.09 -9.63
CA LEU A 16 -12.93 -45.86 -8.42
C LEU A 16 -12.32 -46.69 -7.28
N ALA A 17 -11.56 -46.05 -6.40
CA ALA A 17 -11.21 -46.60 -5.11
C ALA A 17 -11.53 -45.58 -4.01
N ASN A 18 -12.50 -45.97 -3.19
CA ASN A 18 -13.07 -45.28 -2.05
C ASN A 18 -11.99 -44.76 -1.08
N VAL A 19 -11.84 -43.44 -1.01
CA VAL A 19 -11.26 -42.77 0.17
C VAL A 19 -12.38 -41.94 0.79
N LYS A 20 -12.96 -42.46 1.88
CA LYS A 20 -13.80 -41.70 2.81
C LYS A 20 -12.95 -40.57 3.42
N ARG A 21 -12.90 -39.43 2.74
CA ARG A 21 -12.55 -38.15 3.35
C ARG A 21 -13.81 -37.59 3.97
N ASN A 22 -13.83 -37.51 5.30
CA ASN A 22 -14.72 -36.65 6.06
C ASN A 22 -14.64 -35.24 5.47
N LYS A 23 -15.69 -34.86 4.73
CA LYS A 23 -15.97 -33.51 4.26
C LYS A 23 -16.91 -32.86 5.27
N GLU A 24 -16.33 -32.23 6.28
CA GLU A 24 -16.91 -31.05 6.89
C GLU A 24 -15.98 -29.88 6.57
N SER A 25 -15.94 -29.52 5.29
CA SER A 25 -15.44 -28.21 4.86
C SER A 25 -16.65 -27.35 4.57
N SER A 26 -17.24 -26.80 5.62
CA SER A 26 -18.06 -25.61 5.54
C SER A 26 -17.20 -24.53 4.89
N VAL A 27 -17.45 -24.24 3.61
CA VAL A 27 -16.95 -23.03 2.96
C VAL A 27 -17.66 -21.88 3.68
N PRO A 28 -16.94 -20.97 4.38
CA PRO A 28 -17.59 -19.79 4.93
C PRO A 28 -17.94 -18.89 3.75
N LEU A 29 -19.19 -18.96 3.33
CA LEU A 29 -19.86 -17.88 2.60
C LEU A 29 -19.66 -16.61 3.44
N TRP A 30 -18.92 -15.68 2.87
CA TRP A 30 -18.47 -14.40 3.43
C TRP A 30 -19.52 -13.71 4.32
N GLN A 31 -19.53 -14.06 5.61
CA GLN A 31 -20.12 -13.28 6.67
C GLN A 31 -18.98 -12.72 7.50
N THR A 32 -18.53 -11.54 7.11
CA THR A 32 -17.85 -10.63 8.02
C THR A 32 -18.88 -10.21 9.06
N ASN A 33 -18.91 -10.89 10.20
CA ASN A 33 -19.35 -10.27 11.45
C ASN A 33 -18.26 -9.30 11.92
N ASP A 34 -18.00 -8.27 11.11
CA ASP A 34 -17.74 -6.99 11.72
C ASP A 34 -19.09 -6.57 12.30
N VAL A 35 -19.12 -6.16 13.56
CA VAL A 35 -20.27 -5.40 14.07
C VAL A 35 -20.22 -4.07 13.33
N GLU A 36 -20.72 -4.14 12.09
CA GLU A 36 -21.26 -3.05 11.32
C GLU A 36 -22.39 -2.55 12.21
N VAL A 37 -22.08 -1.58 13.08
CA VAL A 37 -23.08 -0.57 13.37
C VAL A 37 -23.33 0.05 12.00
N GLU A 38 -24.28 -0.57 11.29
CA GLU A 38 -24.90 -0.13 10.08
C GLU A 38 -25.67 1.13 10.50
N VAL A 39 -24.90 2.19 10.73
CA VAL A 39 -25.34 3.54 10.52
C VAL A 39 -25.58 3.59 9.03
N GLU A 40 -26.75 3.10 8.62
CA GLU A 40 -27.37 3.39 7.34
C GLU A 40 -27.73 4.87 7.34
N VAL A 41 -26.70 5.72 7.47
CA VAL A 41 -26.63 6.99 6.78
C VAL A 41 -26.57 6.59 5.31
N ARG A 42 -27.76 6.30 4.77
CA ARG A 42 -28.07 6.59 3.39
C ARG A 42 -27.52 7.96 3.14
N ARG A 43 -26.34 8.00 2.52
CA ARG A 43 -25.69 9.18 1.97
C ARG A 43 -26.59 9.66 0.84
N ARG A 44 -27.79 10.16 1.17
CA ARG A 44 -28.45 11.20 0.41
C ARG A 44 -27.46 12.34 0.46
N ARG A 45 -26.53 12.38 -0.51
CA ARG A 45 -25.71 13.55 -0.78
C ARG A 45 -26.70 14.70 -0.76
N ARG A 46 -26.64 15.55 0.27
CA ARG A 46 -27.48 16.76 0.31
C ARG A 46 -27.16 17.48 -1.00
N PRO A 47 -28.11 17.55 -1.95
CA PRO A 47 -27.86 18.24 -3.20
C PRO A 47 -27.58 19.69 -2.82
N GLY A 48 -26.36 20.17 -3.04
CA GLY A 48 -26.01 21.58 -2.81
C GLY A 48 -24.88 21.88 -1.82
N LEU A 49 -24.31 20.90 -1.11
CA LEU A 49 -23.04 21.16 -0.41
C LEU A 49 -21.92 21.19 -1.46
N ARG A 50 -21.47 22.40 -1.80
CA ARG A 50 -20.28 22.60 -2.63
C ARG A 50 -19.12 21.84 -1.96
N PRO A 51 -18.38 20.99 -2.71
CA PRO A 51 -17.21 20.34 -2.15
C PRO A 51 -16.27 21.40 -1.57
N ARG A 52 -15.79 21.18 -0.34
CA ARG A 52 -14.78 22.05 0.25
C ARG A 52 -13.57 22.10 -0.70
N PRO A 53 -12.92 23.26 -0.86
CA PRO A 53 -11.70 23.34 -1.66
C PRO A 53 -10.68 22.36 -1.08
N VAL A 54 -10.34 21.33 -1.85
CA VAL A 54 -9.27 20.40 -1.49
C VAL A 54 -7.96 21.17 -1.69
N PRO A 55 -7.06 21.20 -0.70
CA PRO A 55 -5.76 21.80 -0.91
C PRO A 55 -5.09 21.09 -2.11
N PRO A 56 -4.61 21.84 -3.11
CA PRO A 56 -3.98 21.23 -4.27
C PRO A 56 -2.79 20.39 -3.81
N PRO A 57 -2.48 19.27 -4.48
CA PRO A 57 -1.24 18.55 -4.22
C PRO A 57 -0.07 19.53 -4.38
N LEU A 58 0.76 19.62 -3.34
CA LEU A 58 1.75 20.68 -3.18
C LEU A 58 2.91 20.63 -4.18
N SER A 59 2.87 19.72 -5.16
CA SER A 59 3.74 19.72 -6.34
C SER A 59 3.70 21.04 -7.14
N LEU A 60 2.74 21.94 -6.86
CA LEU A 60 2.65 23.29 -7.44
C LEU A 60 2.95 24.47 -6.49
N LEU A 61 3.12 24.27 -5.18
CA LEU A 61 3.44 25.38 -4.27
C LEU A 61 4.95 25.47 -4.06
N ARG A 62 5.56 26.25 -4.96
CA ARG A 62 6.91 26.78 -4.87
C ARG A 62 7.06 27.55 -3.54
N LEU A 63 8.05 27.14 -2.76
CA LEU A 63 8.36 27.57 -1.39
C LEU A 63 8.42 29.10 -1.24
N THR A 64 7.76 29.61 -0.20
CA THR A 64 8.03 30.93 0.38
C THR A 64 9.37 30.86 1.11
N ALA A 65 10.37 31.58 0.63
CA ALA A 65 11.79 31.34 0.89
C ALA A 65 12.40 32.25 1.97
N LEU A 66 11.96 32.19 3.23
CA LEU A 66 12.47 33.12 4.27
C LEU A 66 12.76 32.53 5.66
N GLU A 67 12.97 31.23 5.83
CA GLU A 67 13.40 30.66 7.13
C GLU A 67 14.55 29.64 6.92
N ASP A 68 15.67 29.92 7.62
CA ASP A 68 16.83 29.13 8.08
C ASP A 68 17.45 27.97 7.26
N GLU A 69 18.79 27.91 7.19
CA GLU A 69 19.56 26.88 6.44
C GLU A 69 19.31 25.42 6.88
N GLU A 70 18.74 25.16 8.06
CA GLU A 70 18.29 23.82 8.45
C GLU A 70 17.08 23.36 7.61
N ASP A 71 16.21 24.28 7.20
CA ASP A 71 15.09 23.99 6.30
C ASP A 71 15.59 23.54 4.92
N ASP A 72 16.77 24.00 4.48
CA ASP A 72 17.31 23.68 3.16
C ASP A 72 17.66 22.19 3.02
N GLU A 73 18.22 21.56 4.05
CA GLU A 73 18.60 20.15 3.99
C GLU A 73 17.36 19.23 4.02
N HIS A 74 16.32 19.58 4.79
CA HIS A 74 15.05 18.84 4.80
C HIS A 74 14.33 18.97 3.45
N VAL A 75 14.27 20.18 2.91
CA VAL A 75 13.72 20.43 1.58
C VAL A 75 14.51 19.66 0.53
N ARG A 76 15.85 19.63 0.62
CA ARG A 76 16.73 18.85 -0.28
C ARG A 76 16.42 17.36 -0.20
N ARG A 77 16.28 16.76 0.99
CA ARG A 77 15.91 15.33 1.15
C ARG A 77 14.54 15.03 0.57
N LYS A 78 13.56 15.90 0.84
CA LYS A 78 12.20 15.78 0.29
C LYS A 78 12.23 15.80 -1.23
N LEU A 79 12.94 16.75 -1.83
CA LEU A 79 13.08 16.88 -3.28
C LEU A 79 13.86 15.70 -3.89
N LYS A 80 14.90 15.22 -3.21
CA LYS A 80 15.68 14.04 -3.63
C LYS A 80 14.81 12.78 -3.61
N PHE A 81 13.98 12.59 -2.59
CA PHE A 81 12.99 11.51 -2.55
C PHE A 81 11.96 11.66 -3.67
N ALA A 82 11.40 12.86 -3.83
CA ALA A 82 10.41 13.15 -4.85
C ALA A 82 10.92 12.76 -6.24
N ALA A 83 12.08 13.28 -6.63
CA ALA A 83 12.70 13.02 -7.92
C ALA A 83 12.93 11.52 -8.19
N ARG A 84 13.16 10.72 -7.14
CA ARG A 84 13.45 9.28 -7.27
C ARG A 84 12.20 8.41 -7.34
N TYR A 85 11.16 8.71 -6.57
CA TYR A 85 10.08 7.74 -6.31
C TYR A 85 8.68 8.19 -6.71
N THR A 86 8.45 9.47 -7.02
CA THR A 86 7.12 9.93 -7.45
C THR A 86 6.83 9.71 -8.93
N ASP A 87 7.87 9.42 -9.73
CA ASP A 87 7.74 9.16 -11.16
C ASP A 87 8.04 7.69 -11.51
N VAL A 88 7.17 7.13 -12.34
CA VAL A 88 7.29 5.75 -12.83
C VAL A 88 8.47 5.61 -13.76
N ASP A 89 8.81 6.63 -14.54
CA ASP A 89 9.96 6.56 -15.44
C ASP A 89 11.27 6.49 -14.65
N THR A 90 11.37 7.19 -13.52
CA THR A 90 12.51 7.03 -12.61
C THR A 90 12.55 5.63 -12.01
N LEU A 91 11.42 5.08 -11.55
CA LEU A 91 11.37 3.69 -11.05
C LEU A 91 11.82 2.68 -12.12
N ARG A 92 11.42 2.87 -13.38
CA ARG A 92 11.86 2.04 -14.52
C ARG A 92 13.36 2.13 -14.79
N ARG A 93 13.94 3.33 -14.67
CA ARG A 93 15.39 3.54 -14.83
C ARG A 93 16.18 2.89 -13.69
N THR A 94 15.72 3.03 -12.45
CA THR A 94 16.41 2.52 -11.27
C THR A 94 16.29 1.00 -11.12
N PHE A 95 15.08 0.46 -11.28
CA PHE A 95 14.79 -0.96 -10.99
C PHE A 95 14.69 -1.84 -12.25
N GLY A 96 14.66 -1.23 -13.43
CA GLY A 96 14.57 -1.89 -14.72
C GLY A 96 13.14 -2.01 -15.26
N THR A 97 13.02 -2.24 -16.57
CA THR A 97 11.73 -2.40 -17.25
C THR A 97 11.29 -3.87 -17.32
N ASN A 98 10.02 -4.08 -17.66
CA ASN A 98 9.45 -5.41 -17.88
C ASN A 98 10.22 -6.18 -18.98
N ARG A 99 10.82 -7.31 -18.61
CA ARG A 99 11.62 -8.15 -19.52
C ARG A 99 10.79 -8.73 -20.67
N ASN A 100 9.53 -9.04 -20.41
CA ASN A 100 8.61 -9.68 -21.34
C ASN A 100 7.73 -8.67 -22.10
N LYS A 101 8.08 -7.37 -22.07
CA LYS A 101 7.38 -6.24 -22.70
C LYS A 101 5.89 -6.19 -22.36
N LEU A 102 5.08 -6.95 -23.08
CA LEU A 102 3.61 -6.96 -22.95
C LEU A 102 3.14 -7.90 -21.85
N TRP A 103 3.77 -9.07 -21.68
CA TRP A 103 3.19 -10.14 -20.85
C TRP A 103 3.30 -9.92 -19.35
N GLY A 104 4.29 -9.18 -18.86
CA GLY A 104 4.64 -9.19 -17.44
C GLY A 104 5.73 -10.20 -17.13
N ASP A 105 6.50 -9.92 -16.09
CA ASP A 105 7.61 -10.75 -15.62
C ASP A 105 7.35 -11.29 -14.20
N PHE A 106 6.39 -10.72 -13.46
CA PHE A 106 6.00 -11.18 -12.14
C PHE A 106 4.58 -11.73 -12.11
N ASP A 107 4.40 -12.84 -11.39
CA ASP A 107 3.10 -13.36 -11.01
C ASP A 107 2.42 -12.44 -9.98
N ALA A 108 1.16 -12.74 -9.63
CA ALA A 108 0.37 -11.89 -8.74
C ALA A 108 0.95 -11.81 -7.32
N GLU A 109 1.53 -12.90 -6.81
CA GLU A 109 2.14 -12.94 -5.47
C GLU A 109 3.43 -12.10 -5.46
N THR A 110 4.34 -12.30 -6.42
CA THR A 110 5.59 -11.52 -6.51
C THR A 110 5.32 -10.05 -6.78
N THR A 111 4.34 -9.74 -7.63
CA THR A 111 3.88 -8.36 -7.83
C THR A 111 3.42 -7.72 -6.53
N ARG A 112 2.69 -8.48 -5.69
CA ARG A 112 2.23 -7.97 -4.40
C ARG A 112 3.40 -7.68 -3.45
N ARG A 113 4.42 -8.55 -3.43
CA ARG A 113 5.65 -8.36 -2.65
C ARG A 113 6.43 -7.14 -3.12
N LEU A 114 6.61 -7.01 -4.44
CA LEU A 114 7.23 -5.85 -5.06
C LEU A 114 6.50 -4.56 -4.66
N TYR A 115 5.17 -4.55 -4.73
CA TYR A 115 4.37 -3.40 -4.33
C TYR A 115 4.59 -3.03 -2.85
N HIS A 116 4.70 -4.00 -1.95
CA HIS A 116 5.01 -3.76 -0.53
C HIS A 116 6.38 -3.12 -0.32
N VAL A 117 7.38 -3.61 -1.04
CA VAL A 117 8.75 -3.10 -1.01
C VAL A 117 8.80 -1.65 -1.50
N LEU A 118 8.00 -1.30 -2.51
CA LEU A 118 7.94 0.04 -3.08
C LEU A 118 7.07 1.04 -2.29
N LEU A 119 6.47 0.65 -1.17
CA LEU A 119 5.68 1.58 -0.36
C LEU A 119 6.58 2.69 0.21
N PRO A 120 6.12 3.95 0.25
CA PRO A 120 6.95 5.11 0.62
C PRO A 120 7.18 5.23 2.14
N ARG A 121 7.60 4.14 2.80
CA ARG A 121 7.78 4.06 4.27
C ARG A 121 8.77 5.09 4.80
N ALA A 122 9.77 5.46 3.98
CA ALA A 122 10.73 6.52 4.29
C ALA A 122 10.07 7.85 4.64
N MET A 123 8.92 8.19 4.03
CA MET A 123 8.19 9.43 4.35
C MET A 123 7.65 9.45 5.77
N LEU A 124 7.27 8.28 6.29
CA LEU A 124 6.78 8.15 7.65
C LEU A 124 7.92 8.17 8.66
N GLU A 125 9.07 7.61 8.31
CA GLU A 125 10.28 7.71 9.15
C GLU A 125 10.84 9.15 9.18
N LEU A 126 10.85 9.87 8.05
CA LEU A 126 11.22 11.29 8.02
C LEU A 126 10.31 12.13 8.93
N TYR A 127 9.00 11.90 8.89
CA TYR A 127 8.06 12.54 9.80
C TYR A 127 8.37 12.25 11.28
N ARG A 128 8.75 11.01 11.62
CA ARG A 128 9.06 10.59 13.00
C ARG A 128 10.38 11.13 13.51
N ILE A 129 11.42 11.13 12.69
CA ILE A 129 12.78 11.52 13.09
C ILE A 129 12.88 13.05 13.22
N GLU A 130 12.33 13.78 12.26
CA GLU A 130 12.61 15.21 12.14
C GLU A 130 11.60 16.06 12.91
N GLY A 131 10.38 15.56 13.18
CA GLY A 131 9.36 16.24 14.02
C GLY A 131 8.86 17.61 13.52
N GLN A 132 9.60 18.24 12.61
CA GLN A 132 9.38 19.56 12.03
C GLN A 132 8.65 19.48 10.68
N LEU A 133 8.77 18.35 9.96
CA LEU A 133 8.09 18.20 8.67
C LEU A 133 6.58 18.15 8.83
N ARG A 134 5.92 19.14 8.24
CA ARG A 134 4.47 19.24 8.19
C ARG A 134 3.87 18.07 7.39
N PRO A 135 2.92 17.28 7.95
CA PRO A 135 2.24 16.23 7.21
C PRO A 135 1.57 16.71 5.92
N GLN A 136 1.20 17.99 5.87
CA GLN A 136 0.63 18.65 4.71
C GLN A 136 1.55 18.57 3.49
N GLU A 137 2.86 18.57 3.69
CA GLU A 137 3.86 18.47 2.61
C GLU A 137 4.19 17.03 2.24
N LEU A 138 4.22 16.14 3.24
CA LEU A 138 4.57 14.74 3.05
C LEU A 138 3.41 13.91 2.47
N ALA A 139 2.17 14.24 2.80
CA ALA A 139 1.01 13.44 2.39
C ALA A 139 0.79 13.43 0.86
N PRO A 140 0.85 14.58 0.14
CA PRO A 140 0.79 14.58 -1.33
C PRO A 140 1.94 13.78 -1.95
N LEU A 141 3.15 13.94 -1.41
CA LEU A 141 4.34 13.28 -1.91
C LEU A 141 4.28 11.76 -1.74
N ALA A 142 3.85 11.30 -0.56
CA ALA A 142 3.63 9.88 -0.29
C ALA A 142 2.50 9.30 -1.15
N TYR A 143 1.46 10.09 -1.45
CA TYR A 143 0.41 9.68 -2.39
C TYR A 143 0.95 9.50 -3.81
N GLU A 144 1.68 10.47 -4.34
CA GLU A 144 2.29 10.40 -5.68
C GLU A 144 3.25 9.20 -5.79
N ALA A 145 4.15 9.04 -4.81
CA ALA A 145 5.06 7.90 -4.74
C ALA A 145 4.32 6.56 -4.71
N ARG A 146 3.20 6.47 -3.95
CA ARG A 146 2.38 5.26 -3.94
C ARG A 146 1.71 5.00 -5.29
N VAL A 147 1.21 6.02 -5.98
CA VAL A 147 0.60 5.88 -7.31
C VAL A 147 1.64 5.38 -8.30
N ALA A 148 2.84 5.95 -8.29
CA ALA A 148 3.96 5.50 -9.10
C ALA A 148 4.36 4.05 -8.80
N ALA A 149 4.50 3.69 -7.51
CA ALA A 149 4.77 2.33 -7.06
C ALA A 149 3.71 1.33 -7.56
N LYS A 150 2.42 1.67 -7.47
CA LYS A 150 1.33 0.82 -8.00
C LYS A 150 1.44 0.64 -9.50
N LYS A 151 1.66 1.72 -10.23
CA LYS A 151 1.75 1.70 -11.70
C LYS A 151 2.95 0.86 -12.15
N TYR A 152 4.12 1.06 -11.54
CA TYR A 152 5.30 0.25 -11.78
C TYR A 152 5.07 -1.23 -11.45
N ALA A 153 4.46 -1.56 -10.30
CA ALA A 153 4.14 -2.95 -9.95
C ALA A 153 3.17 -3.59 -10.96
N ARG A 154 2.14 -2.86 -11.41
CA ARG A 154 1.20 -3.34 -12.44
C ARG A 154 1.89 -3.60 -13.78
N GLU A 155 2.86 -2.78 -14.16
CA GLU A 155 3.64 -2.95 -15.40
C GLU A 155 4.52 -4.20 -15.40
N ARG A 156 4.97 -4.62 -14.21
CA ARG A 156 5.73 -5.87 -14.02
C ARG A 156 4.82 -7.10 -13.88
N CYS A 157 3.58 -6.91 -13.42
CA CYS A 157 2.59 -7.97 -13.28
C CYS A 157 2.17 -8.58 -14.63
N VAL A 158 1.86 -9.89 -14.60
CA VAL A 158 1.25 -10.60 -15.73
C VAL A 158 -0.06 -9.95 -16.21
N VAL A 159 -0.28 -9.93 -17.53
CA VAL A 159 -1.43 -9.24 -18.17
C VAL A 159 -2.78 -9.58 -17.52
N PRO A 160 -3.13 -10.84 -17.24
CA PRO A 160 -4.41 -11.15 -16.60
C PRO A 160 -4.54 -10.49 -15.21
N GLY A 161 -3.47 -10.52 -14.41
CA GLY A 161 -3.44 -9.88 -13.09
C GLY A 161 -3.53 -8.36 -13.18
N ARG A 162 -2.85 -7.75 -14.17
CA ARG A 162 -2.94 -6.31 -14.45
C ARG A 162 -4.36 -5.89 -14.78
N LEU A 163 -4.99 -6.55 -15.75
CA LEU A 163 -6.37 -6.25 -16.17
C LEU A 163 -7.35 -6.42 -15.01
N PHE A 164 -7.22 -7.50 -14.24
CA PHE A 164 -8.06 -7.73 -13.07
C PHE A 164 -7.91 -6.61 -12.04
N SER A 165 -6.68 -6.20 -11.73
CA SER A 165 -6.43 -5.11 -10.77
C SER A 165 -7.03 -3.77 -11.23
N MET A 166 -6.90 -3.44 -12.52
CA MET A 166 -7.48 -2.22 -13.12
C MET A 166 -9.01 -2.25 -13.09
N ALA A 167 -9.62 -3.39 -13.42
CA ALA A 167 -11.06 -3.57 -13.36
C ALA A 167 -11.58 -3.48 -11.92
N PHE A 168 -10.87 -4.05 -10.95
CA PHE A 168 -11.24 -3.99 -9.54
C PHE A 168 -11.17 -2.56 -8.99
N ASP A 169 -10.12 -1.80 -9.31
CA ASP A 169 -10.00 -0.40 -8.92
C ASP A 169 -11.07 0.48 -9.59
N GLY A 170 -11.34 0.25 -10.88
CA GLY A 170 -12.44 0.89 -11.61
C GLY A 170 -13.80 0.63 -10.99
N PHE A 171 -14.10 -0.63 -10.66
CA PHE A 171 -15.34 -1.03 -10.00
C PHE A 171 -15.49 -0.39 -8.62
N ARG A 172 -14.41 -0.37 -7.83
CA ARG A 172 -14.42 0.24 -6.50
C ARG A 172 -14.63 1.76 -6.57
N SER A 173 -14.00 2.43 -7.53
CA SER A 173 -14.21 3.86 -7.78
C SER A 173 -15.66 4.13 -8.20
N TRP A 174 -16.19 3.34 -9.13
CA TRP A 174 -17.55 3.49 -9.62
C TRP A 174 -18.59 3.29 -8.50
N LYS A 175 -18.45 2.23 -7.69
CA LYS A 175 -19.38 1.96 -6.58
C LYS A 175 -19.42 3.10 -5.55
N ASN A 176 -18.27 3.68 -5.21
CA ASN A 176 -18.18 4.66 -4.12
C ASN A 176 -18.41 6.11 -4.59
N TYR A 177 -17.93 6.45 -5.79
CA TYR A 177 -17.89 7.83 -6.28
C TYR A 177 -18.78 8.08 -7.50
N GLY A 178 -19.23 7.02 -8.19
CA GLY A 178 -20.01 7.10 -9.42
C GLY A 178 -19.15 7.31 -10.68
N THR A 179 -17.83 7.38 -10.55
CA THR A 179 -16.91 7.55 -11.68
C THR A 179 -16.00 6.34 -11.83
N TRP A 180 -15.86 5.84 -13.06
CA TRP A 180 -14.94 4.77 -13.38
C TRP A 180 -13.51 5.33 -13.49
N ASN A 181 -12.60 4.84 -12.65
CA ASN A 181 -11.18 5.18 -12.74
C ASN A 181 -10.32 3.92 -12.54
N ALA A 182 -9.67 3.48 -13.62
CA ALA A 182 -8.82 2.29 -13.61
C ALA A 182 -7.48 2.49 -12.90
N GLU A 183 -7.03 3.74 -12.75
CA GLU A 183 -5.74 4.04 -12.13
C GLU A 183 -5.82 3.99 -10.61
N GLY A 184 -6.97 4.34 -10.04
CA GLY A 184 -7.25 4.32 -8.61
C GLY A 184 -8.16 5.47 -8.20
N LEU A 185 -8.09 5.86 -6.93
CA LEU A 185 -8.77 7.06 -6.44
C LEU A 185 -7.91 8.30 -6.73
N SER A 186 -8.54 9.39 -7.18
CA SER A 186 -7.86 10.69 -7.30
C SER A 186 -7.48 11.25 -5.93
N TRP A 187 -6.61 12.26 -5.90
CA TRP A 187 -6.21 12.95 -4.67
C TRP A 187 -7.43 13.50 -3.91
N GLU A 188 -8.37 14.13 -4.62
CA GLU A 188 -9.59 14.70 -4.04
C GLU A 188 -10.50 13.61 -3.45
N GLN A 189 -10.61 12.47 -4.14
CA GLN A 189 -11.40 11.34 -3.66
C GLN A 189 -10.78 10.71 -2.41
N ILE A 190 -9.45 10.62 -2.36
CA ILE A 190 -8.69 10.16 -1.19
C ILE A 190 -8.85 11.14 -0.03
N TRP A 191 -8.70 12.43 -0.29
CA TRP A 191 -8.91 13.48 0.69
C TRP A 191 -10.29 13.37 1.32
N GLN A 192 -11.35 13.38 0.49
CA GLN A 192 -12.73 13.27 0.97
C GLN A 192 -12.96 11.97 1.76
N LYS A 193 -12.34 10.85 1.35
CA LYS A 193 -12.46 9.59 2.07
C LYS A 193 -11.92 9.73 3.50
N TYR A 194 -10.69 10.25 3.64
CA TYR A 194 -10.03 10.34 4.94
C TYR A 194 -10.50 11.53 5.78
N GLU A 195 -10.97 12.61 5.17
CA GLU A 195 -11.70 13.68 5.86
C GLU A 195 -12.95 13.13 6.55
N ASN A 196 -13.77 12.34 5.83
CA ASN A 196 -14.93 11.71 6.43
C ASN A 196 -14.57 10.70 7.54
N GLU A 197 -13.49 9.93 7.37
CA GLU A 197 -12.99 9.00 8.40
C GLU A 197 -12.56 9.76 9.66
N VAL A 198 -11.75 10.82 9.51
CA VAL A 198 -11.26 11.66 10.62
C VAL A 198 -12.40 12.40 11.31
N LEU A 199 -13.38 12.94 10.57
CA LEU A 199 -14.57 13.58 11.15
C LEU A 199 -15.45 12.58 11.91
N SER A 200 -15.53 11.33 11.45
CA SER A 200 -16.29 10.29 12.16
C SER A 200 -15.59 9.82 13.44
N GLU A 201 -14.25 9.86 13.47
CA GLU A 201 -13.44 9.52 14.65
C GLU A 201 -13.36 10.67 15.67
N ASN A 202 -13.28 11.92 15.20
CA ASN A 202 -13.06 13.11 16.03
C ASN A 202 -14.33 13.97 16.11
N LEU A 203 -15.32 13.48 16.85
CA LEU A 203 -16.68 14.04 16.98
C LEU A 203 -16.82 15.56 17.24
N LEU A 204 -15.75 16.34 17.53
CA LEU A 204 -15.84 17.71 18.08
C LEU A 204 -14.76 18.72 17.62
N GLU A 205 -13.92 18.45 16.62
CA GLU A 205 -12.94 19.47 16.19
C GLU A 205 -13.47 20.37 15.08
N ASP A 206 -13.87 21.60 15.46
CA ASP A 206 -14.23 22.68 14.53
C ASP A 206 -13.00 23.42 13.96
N ASP A 207 -11.79 23.15 14.46
CA ASP A 207 -10.58 23.76 13.91
C ASP A 207 -10.18 23.11 12.57
N LYS A 208 -10.32 23.90 11.51
CA LYS A 208 -9.98 23.52 10.14
C LYS A 208 -8.50 23.14 9.99
N HIS A 209 -7.59 23.80 10.72
CA HIS A 209 -6.16 23.51 10.63
C HIS A 209 -5.82 22.16 11.27
N ALA A 210 -6.35 21.90 12.47
CA ALA A 210 -6.25 20.59 13.13
C ALA A 210 -6.83 19.46 12.27
N LEU A 211 -8.01 19.66 11.68
CA LEU A 211 -8.63 18.69 10.77
C LEU A 211 -7.72 18.40 9.56
N THR A 212 -7.21 19.45 8.91
CA THR A 212 -6.32 19.31 7.74
C THR A 212 -5.06 18.52 8.12
N HIS A 213 -4.43 18.83 9.26
CA HIS A 213 -3.27 18.11 9.75
C HIS A 213 -3.56 16.62 9.97
N LYS A 214 -4.67 16.29 10.66
CA LYS A 214 -5.09 14.90 10.91
C LYS A 214 -5.40 14.14 9.63
N VAL A 215 -6.05 14.77 8.65
CA VAL A 215 -6.34 14.15 7.35
C VAL A 215 -5.04 13.85 6.60
N CYS A 216 -4.11 14.79 6.55
CA CYS A 216 -2.79 14.58 5.92
C CYS A 216 -2.01 13.46 6.61
N LEU A 217 -1.98 13.43 7.94
CA LEU A 217 -1.32 12.38 8.69
C LEU A 217 -1.94 11.00 8.40
N LYS A 218 -3.27 10.90 8.40
CA LYS A 218 -3.99 9.66 8.05
C LYS A 218 -3.68 9.22 6.62
N ILE A 219 -3.61 10.15 5.67
CA ILE A 219 -3.22 9.87 4.27
C ILE A 219 -1.80 9.33 4.23
N LEU A 220 -0.85 9.98 4.92
CA LEU A 220 0.55 9.58 4.97
C LEU A 220 0.71 8.16 5.53
N GLU A 221 0.08 7.86 6.67
CA GLU A 221 0.06 6.52 7.28
C GLU A 221 -0.51 5.47 6.33
N LYS A 222 -1.68 5.77 5.75
CA LYS A 222 -2.36 4.82 4.86
C LYS A 222 -1.63 4.68 3.53
N ALA A 223 -0.87 5.68 3.07
CA ALA A 223 -0.04 5.62 1.88
C ALA A 223 1.12 4.62 2.06
N CYS A 224 1.70 4.58 3.26
CA CYS A 224 2.77 3.68 3.65
C CYS A 224 2.30 2.27 4.05
N ALA A 225 1.00 2.07 4.23
CA ALA A 225 0.40 0.79 4.60
C ALA A 225 -0.28 0.09 3.41
N SER A 226 -0.21 -1.25 3.38
CA SER A 226 -0.96 -2.10 2.47
C SER A 226 -2.36 -2.42 3.03
N ASN A 227 -3.19 -3.08 2.21
CA ASN A 227 -4.46 -3.62 2.68
C ASN A 227 -4.24 -5.07 3.17
N PRO A 228 -4.45 -5.38 4.47
CA PRO A 228 -4.19 -6.70 5.04
C PRO A 228 -5.09 -7.80 4.45
N LEU A 229 -6.31 -7.46 4.01
CA LEU A 229 -7.21 -8.43 3.36
C LEU A 229 -6.66 -8.86 2.00
N VAL A 230 -6.16 -7.89 1.23
CA VAL A 230 -5.50 -8.18 -0.05
C VAL A 230 -4.20 -8.93 0.18
N ASP A 231 -3.46 -8.59 1.24
CA ASP A 231 -2.26 -9.32 1.61
C ASP A 231 -2.56 -10.78 1.91
N LYS A 232 -3.60 -11.07 2.69
CA LYS A 232 -4.03 -12.43 2.99
C LYS A 232 -4.45 -13.23 1.75
N MET A 233 -4.98 -12.57 0.72
CA MET A 233 -5.38 -13.23 -0.53
C MET A 233 -4.20 -13.61 -1.44
N PHE A 234 -3.15 -12.79 -1.46
CA PHE A 234 -2.03 -12.95 -2.41
C PHE A 234 -0.73 -13.43 -1.78
N LEU A 235 -0.50 -13.15 -0.50
CA LEU A 235 0.71 -13.54 0.22
C LEU A 235 0.41 -14.81 1.01
N SER A 236 0.94 -15.94 0.54
CA SER A 236 0.88 -17.18 1.29
C SER A 236 1.89 -17.15 2.43
N GLU A 237 1.50 -17.51 3.65
CA GLU A 237 2.38 -17.51 4.85
C GLU A 237 3.65 -18.36 4.69
N ARG A 238 3.70 -19.24 3.69
CA ARG A 238 4.78 -20.20 3.47
C ARG A 238 5.89 -19.73 2.54
N THR A 239 5.69 -18.62 1.82
CA THR A 239 6.58 -18.25 0.73
C THR A 239 7.55 -17.15 1.20
N ASP A 240 8.85 -17.44 1.24
CA ASP A 240 9.90 -16.52 1.70
C ASP A 240 9.88 -15.19 0.91
N PRO A 241 9.72 -14.01 1.54
CA PRO A 241 9.69 -12.69 0.88
C PRO A 241 10.85 -12.44 -0.09
N PHE A 242 11.98 -13.14 0.08
CA PHE A 242 13.19 -13.00 -0.74
C PHE A 242 13.41 -14.16 -1.72
N ALA A 243 12.43 -15.04 -1.90
CA ALA A 243 12.50 -16.14 -2.87
C ALA A 243 12.77 -15.63 -4.30
N GLU A 244 12.26 -14.44 -4.63
CA GLU A 244 12.47 -13.81 -5.92
C GLU A 244 13.67 -12.85 -5.89
N PRO A 245 14.78 -13.17 -6.61
CA PRO A 245 16.03 -12.43 -6.51
C PRO A 245 15.90 -10.98 -6.97
N ASP A 246 15.03 -10.71 -7.94
CA ASP A 246 14.79 -9.34 -8.43
C ASP A 246 14.11 -8.47 -7.36
N VAL A 247 13.12 -9.00 -6.63
CA VAL A 247 12.43 -8.27 -5.55
C VAL A 247 13.37 -8.05 -4.38
N ALA A 248 14.17 -9.07 -4.01
CA ALA A 248 15.19 -8.94 -2.97
C ALA A 248 16.23 -7.85 -3.30
N ARG A 249 16.69 -7.79 -4.55
CA ARG A 249 17.61 -6.75 -5.02
C ARG A 249 16.98 -5.35 -4.95
N ILE A 250 15.72 -5.21 -5.39
CA ILE A 250 15.00 -3.93 -5.32
C ILE A 250 14.83 -3.48 -3.86
N ALA A 251 14.48 -4.39 -2.97
CA ALA A 251 14.38 -4.11 -1.54
C ALA A 251 15.70 -3.61 -0.96
N GLN A 252 16.82 -4.28 -1.27
CA GLN A 252 18.14 -3.85 -0.83
C GLN A 252 18.52 -2.45 -1.32
N ILE A 253 18.23 -2.12 -2.59
CA ILE A 253 18.49 -0.79 -3.14
C ILE A 253 17.65 0.25 -2.39
N LEU A 254 16.35 0.00 -2.22
CA LEU A 254 15.46 0.92 -1.51
C LEU A 254 15.83 1.12 -0.06
N ASP A 255 16.23 0.06 0.65
CA ASP A 255 16.67 0.15 2.04
C ASP A 255 17.94 1.00 2.14
N GLN A 256 18.91 0.81 1.23
CA GLN A 256 20.13 1.63 1.18
C GLN A 256 19.81 3.09 0.88
N GLU A 257 18.98 3.37 -0.13
CA GLU A 257 18.61 4.74 -0.48
C GLU A 257 17.78 5.40 0.63
N THR A 258 16.91 4.66 1.30
CA THR A 258 16.16 5.14 2.47
C THR A 258 17.13 5.50 3.60
N GLN A 259 18.11 4.64 3.90
CA GLN A 259 19.13 4.95 4.90
C GLN A 259 19.96 6.18 4.52
N GLN A 260 20.31 6.35 3.25
CA GLN A 260 21.01 7.55 2.75
C GLN A 260 20.16 8.83 2.86
N LEU A 261 18.84 8.71 2.74
CA LEU A 261 17.93 9.84 2.93
C LEU A 261 17.72 10.19 4.40
N LEU A 262 17.71 9.19 5.29
CA LEU A 262 17.48 9.39 6.72
C LEU A 262 18.75 9.81 7.46
N ASN A 263 19.92 9.38 7.01
CA ASN A 263 21.17 9.76 7.64
C ASN A 263 21.64 11.10 7.06
N PRO A 264 21.74 12.18 7.88
CA PRO A 264 22.38 13.42 7.46
C PRO A 264 23.81 13.07 7.08
N SER A 265 24.07 12.94 5.78
CA SER A 265 25.41 12.68 5.31
C SER A 265 26.09 14.04 5.28
N ASP A 266 27.27 14.15 5.88
CA ASP A 266 28.19 15.31 5.78
C ASP A 266 28.75 15.45 4.34
N GLU A 267 27.87 15.37 3.32
CA GLU A 267 28.18 15.41 1.89
C GLU A 267 28.84 16.74 1.47
N HIS A 268 28.79 17.78 2.31
CA HIS A 268 29.47 19.05 2.06
C HIS A 268 30.99 18.94 1.94
N THR A 269 31.60 17.82 2.34
CA THR A 269 33.05 17.65 2.28
C THR A 269 33.60 17.03 0.98
N ASN A 270 32.77 16.41 0.12
CA ASN A 270 33.28 15.54 -0.97
C ASN A 270 32.87 15.93 -2.41
N HIS A 271 32.12 17.01 -2.62
CA HIS A 271 31.58 17.35 -3.94
C HIS A 271 32.58 17.88 -4.99
N THR A 272 33.87 18.00 -4.70
CA THR A 272 34.89 18.37 -5.71
C THR A 272 35.42 17.21 -6.56
N ALA A 273 35.03 15.95 -6.31
CA ALA A 273 35.69 14.80 -6.96
C ALA A 273 34.82 13.91 -7.89
N THR A 274 33.49 14.00 -7.87
CA THR A 274 32.64 12.91 -8.45
C THR A 274 31.92 13.25 -9.77
N GLU A 275 32.06 14.46 -10.33
CA GLU A 275 31.37 14.82 -11.58
C GLU A 275 31.99 14.26 -12.88
N GLN A 276 33.08 13.49 -12.83
CA GLN A 276 33.72 12.96 -14.04
C GLN A 276 33.41 11.50 -14.42
N SER A 277 32.60 10.76 -13.64
CA SER A 277 32.48 9.29 -13.85
C SER A 277 31.19 8.76 -14.47
N HIS A 278 30.24 9.60 -14.90
CA HIS A 278 28.97 9.10 -15.46
C HIS A 278 28.76 9.27 -16.97
N HIS A 279 29.78 9.66 -17.73
CA HIS A 279 29.73 9.58 -19.20
C HIS A 279 30.50 8.34 -19.71
N LEU A 280 29.75 7.43 -20.36
CA LEU A 280 30.16 6.15 -20.99
C LEU A 280 30.38 4.94 -20.06
N ARG A 281 29.31 4.17 -19.81
CA ARG A 281 29.42 2.70 -19.81
C ARG A 281 28.09 1.99 -20.05
N THR A 282 27.63 2.03 -21.29
CA THR A 282 26.72 1.02 -21.85
C THR A 282 27.55 -0.07 -22.49
N SER A 283 27.95 -1.09 -21.73
CA SER A 283 28.18 -2.48 -22.19
C SER A 283 28.72 -3.34 -21.05
N ASP A 284 28.38 -4.62 -21.12
CA ASP A 284 28.88 -5.77 -20.35
C ASP A 284 28.11 -6.18 -19.08
N THR A 285 27.07 -6.96 -19.37
CA THR A 285 26.59 -8.11 -18.61
C THR A 285 27.72 -9.00 -18.08
N HIS A 286 27.51 -9.53 -16.85
CA HIS A 286 28.32 -10.47 -16.06
C HIS A 286 29.29 -9.87 -15.03
N ARG A 287 28.72 -9.46 -13.88
CA ARG A 287 29.39 -9.59 -12.59
C ARG A 287 28.49 -10.37 -11.62
N ILE A 288 28.84 -11.64 -11.47
CA ILE A 288 28.35 -12.53 -10.42
C ILE A 288 29.01 -12.07 -9.12
N PHE A 289 28.24 -11.54 -8.19
CA PHE A 289 28.73 -11.25 -6.84
C PHE A 289 28.79 -12.56 -6.05
N HIS A 290 29.99 -13.05 -5.80
CA HIS A 290 30.21 -14.12 -4.82
C HIS A 290 30.07 -13.53 -3.42
N LEU A 291 28.93 -13.77 -2.77
CA LEU A 291 28.79 -13.57 -1.33
C LEU A 291 29.73 -14.55 -0.62
N THR A 292 30.62 -14.02 0.22
CA THR A 292 31.53 -14.84 1.01
C THR A 292 30.74 -15.58 2.10
N PRO A 293 31.08 -16.84 2.45
CA PRO A 293 30.35 -17.62 3.44
C PRO A 293 30.21 -16.93 4.81
N GLN A 294 31.13 -16.03 5.14
CA GLN A 294 31.11 -15.24 6.37
C GLN A 294 29.96 -14.23 6.40
N THR A 295 29.65 -13.54 5.28
CA THR A 295 28.52 -12.59 5.22
C THR A 295 27.15 -13.26 5.38
N VAL A 296 27.00 -14.51 4.94
CA VAL A 296 25.77 -15.29 5.12
C VAL A 296 25.59 -15.75 6.57
N ALA A 297 26.68 -16.05 7.29
CA ALA A 297 26.63 -16.47 8.69
C ALA A 297 26.21 -15.31 9.62
N THR A 298 26.70 -14.09 9.39
CA THR A 298 26.34 -12.91 10.19
C THR A 298 24.86 -12.53 10.01
N LEU A 299 24.32 -12.68 8.80
CA LEU A 299 22.90 -12.43 8.53
C LEU A 299 21.98 -13.47 9.20
N ARG A 300 22.41 -14.72 9.38
CA ARG A 300 21.63 -15.73 10.12
C ARG A 300 21.55 -15.42 11.62
N PHE A 301 22.58 -14.82 12.21
CA PHE A 301 22.59 -14.51 13.65
C PHE A 301 21.63 -13.37 14.02
N ILE A 302 21.46 -12.38 13.14
CA ILE A 302 20.57 -11.23 13.37
C ILE A 302 19.09 -11.63 13.25
N ILE A 303 18.77 -12.65 12.45
CA ILE A 303 17.38 -13.11 12.25
C ILE A 303 16.92 -14.03 13.40
N GLN A 304 17.84 -14.70 14.10
CA GLN A 304 17.49 -15.70 15.12
C GLN A 304 17.17 -15.10 16.50
N THR A 305 17.61 -13.87 16.79
CA THR A 305 17.42 -13.25 18.11
C THR A 305 16.03 -12.65 18.35
N LYS A 306 15.15 -12.58 17.35
CA LYS A 306 13.78 -12.07 17.50
C LYS A 306 12.71 -13.10 17.88
N LYS A 307 13.08 -14.37 18.14
CA LYS A 307 12.10 -15.44 18.47
C LYS A 307 11.83 -15.69 19.96
N GLN A 308 12.43 -14.95 20.90
CA GLN A 308 12.30 -15.29 22.34
C GLN A 308 11.66 -14.24 23.26
N LEU A 309 11.01 -13.19 22.75
CA LEU A 309 10.33 -12.21 23.62
C LEU A 309 8.89 -11.96 23.16
N ILE A 310 8.02 -12.97 23.31
CA ILE A 310 6.57 -12.76 23.33
C ILE A 310 6.03 -13.48 24.57
N PRO A 311 5.54 -12.76 25.60
CA PRO A 311 4.91 -13.39 26.75
C PRO A 311 3.58 -14.03 26.34
N GLN A 312 3.31 -15.23 26.86
CA GLN A 312 2.07 -15.97 26.67
C GLN A 312 0.88 -15.18 27.25
N ARG A 313 -0.17 -15.03 26.43
CA ARG A 313 -1.41 -14.32 26.78
C ARG A 313 -2.27 -15.19 27.71
N PRO A 314 -2.81 -14.67 28.82
CA PRO A 314 -3.67 -15.45 29.71
C PRO A 314 -5.01 -15.79 29.04
N THR A 315 -5.43 -17.04 29.23
CA THR A 315 -6.73 -17.58 28.80
C THR A 315 -7.89 -16.86 29.48
N VAL A 316 -8.77 -16.27 28.67
CA VAL A 316 -9.97 -15.54 29.12
C VAL A 316 -11.02 -16.54 29.63
N ALA A 317 -11.34 -16.45 30.91
CA ALA A 317 -12.47 -17.15 31.52
C ALA A 317 -13.81 -16.59 31.00
N LYS A 318 -14.75 -17.49 30.70
CA LYS A 318 -16.14 -17.21 30.29
C LYS A 318 -16.86 -16.34 31.33
N ILE A 319 -17.12 -15.08 30.99
CA ILE A 319 -18.05 -14.23 31.73
C ILE A 319 -19.47 -14.53 31.22
N ARG A 320 -20.34 -15.03 32.10
CA ARG A 320 -21.79 -15.17 31.88
C ARG A 320 -22.44 -13.80 32.07
N CYS A 321 -23.12 -13.29 31.05
CA CYS A 321 -23.98 -12.11 31.19
C CYS A 321 -25.36 -12.53 31.76
N PRO A 322 -25.95 -11.74 32.68
CA PRO A 322 -27.30 -11.98 33.19
C PRO A 322 -28.37 -11.53 32.19
N SER A 323 -29.51 -12.21 32.25
CA SER A 323 -30.70 -12.05 31.41
C SER A 323 -31.33 -10.64 31.51
N VAL A 324 -31.61 -10.03 30.37
CA VAL A 324 -32.36 -8.78 30.23
C VAL A 324 -33.86 -9.05 30.51
N GLN A 325 -34.44 -8.29 31.43
CA GLN A 325 -35.88 -8.30 31.72
C GLN A 325 -36.66 -7.54 30.63
N ILE A 326 -37.74 -8.15 30.18
CA ILE A 326 -38.68 -7.64 29.16
C ILE A 326 -39.62 -6.61 29.80
N LEU A 327 -39.69 -5.41 29.23
CA LEU A 327 -40.61 -4.33 29.65
C LEU A 327 -42.01 -4.51 29.02
N PRO A 328 -43.12 -4.15 29.70
CA PRO A 328 -44.47 -4.44 29.24
C PRO A 328 -45.01 -3.46 28.17
N GLN A 329 -45.83 -4.02 27.28
CA GLN A 329 -46.54 -3.35 26.20
C GLN A 329 -47.53 -2.28 26.70
N ARG A 330 -47.52 -1.13 26.03
CA ARG A 330 -48.42 0.01 26.29
C ARG A 330 -49.69 -0.13 25.43
N HIS A 331 -50.84 -0.29 26.09
CA HIS A 331 -52.17 -0.33 25.46
C HIS A 331 -52.51 1.00 24.77
N ARG A 332 -53.00 0.89 23.52
CA ARG A 332 -53.49 1.98 22.67
C ARG A 332 -55.00 2.12 22.86
N ASN A 333 -55.45 3.20 23.49
CA ASN A 333 -56.87 3.49 23.66
C ASN A 333 -57.54 3.86 22.32
N GLN A 334 -58.69 3.23 22.09
CA GLN A 334 -59.64 3.54 21.02
C GLN A 334 -60.38 4.84 21.36
N ARG A 335 -60.51 5.74 20.38
CA ARG A 335 -61.51 6.81 20.40
C ARG A 335 -62.79 6.25 19.80
N VAL A 336 -63.88 6.33 20.55
CA VAL A 336 -65.25 6.18 20.07
C VAL A 336 -65.78 7.56 19.68
N SER A 337 -66.67 7.52 18.70
CA SER A 337 -67.35 8.58 17.94
C SER A 337 -67.98 9.72 18.73
#